data_AF-A0A1G3ZED1-F1
#
_entry.id   AF-A0A1G3ZED1-F1
#
_cell.length_a   1.000
_cell.length_b   1.000
_cell.length_c   1.000
_cell.angle_alpha   90.00
_cell.angle_beta   90.00
_cell.angle_gamma   90.00
#
_symmetry.space_group_name_H-M   'P 1'
#
loop_
_entity.id
_entity.type
_entity.pdbx_description
1 polymer ?
#
loop_
_entity_poly.entity_id
_entity_poly.type
_entity_poly.pdbx_seq_one_letter_code
_entity_poly.pdbx_strand_id
1 'polypeptide(L)'
;MANREQIEKRVINAAESALYHQQHVSPIDVLIGMGWLESSKVQDWHQGRISCLERGVQTSLSKISYAMKCFRSWARKKGLKPSKTVYLARTRGPKRELRFSVSNNPAIEEQYCTHYISPILSEKKQELLKEKIEKSPDPVVFIILNNSECSQCKAVLTKGSFLYKEVDQAFCLACAKVDHLAYLPSGDAKLTRWAKKGSTTSAIVVKFSRARNRYERQGVLVEEESLKKAKERLNAESDDDEPNWHEEFMNPTPYY
;
A
#
# COMPACT_ATOMS: atom_id res chain seq x y z
N MET A 1 3.39 -7.47 38.95
CA MET A 1 3.13 -8.59 38.02
C MET A 1 1.90 -8.35 37.15
N ALA A 2 0.79 -7.82 37.69
CA ALA A 2 -0.46 -7.55 36.96
C ALA A 2 -0.32 -6.76 35.63
N ASN A 3 0.56 -5.77 35.56
CA ASN A 3 0.75 -4.95 34.34
C ASN A 3 1.35 -5.75 33.16
N ARG A 4 2.19 -6.76 33.44
CA ARG A 4 2.82 -7.57 32.38
C ARG A 4 1.84 -8.55 31.75
N GLU A 5 1.06 -9.25 32.57
CA GLU A 5 0.03 -10.16 32.08
C GLU A 5 -1.04 -9.43 31.26
N GLN A 6 -1.42 -8.22 31.67
CA GLN A 6 -2.35 -7.38 30.92
C GLN A 6 -1.77 -6.95 29.56
N ILE A 7 -0.48 -6.60 29.50
CA ILE A 7 0.20 -6.33 28.23
C ILE A 7 0.19 -7.56 27.33
N GLU A 8 0.50 -8.74 27.86
CA GLU A 8 0.50 -9.99 27.09
C GLU A 8 -0.87 -10.28 26.48
N LYS A 9 -1.94 -10.22 27.27
CA LYS A 9 -3.32 -10.41 26.77
C LYS A 9 -3.67 -9.43 25.65
N ARG A 10 -3.33 -8.14 25.81
CA ARG A 10 -3.58 -7.12 24.79
C ARG A 10 -2.78 -7.35 23.52
N VAL A 11 -1.53 -7.78 23.63
CA VAL A 11 -0.68 -8.14 22.48
C VAL A 11 -1.32 -9.28 21.70
N ILE A 12 -1.77 -10.34 22.38
CA ILE A 12 -2.39 -11.50 21.75
C ILE A 12 -3.67 -11.09 21.02
N ASN A 13 -4.57 -10.35 21.69
CA ASN A 13 -5.82 -9.90 21.07
C ASN A 13 -5.58 -9.03 19.83
N ALA A 14 -4.63 -8.09 19.89
CA ALA A 14 -4.26 -7.26 18.75
C ALA A 14 -3.69 -8.10 17.60
N ALA A 15 -2.83 -9.07 17.91
CA ALA A 15 -2.21 -9.93 16.91
C ALA A 15 -3.21 -10.88 16.25
N GLU A 16 -4.14 -11.45 17.02
CA GLU A 16 -5.21 -12.32 16.50
C GLU A 16 -6.18 -11.55 15.60
N SER A 17 -6.57 -10.33 16.01
CA SER A 17 -7.42 -9.46 15.18
C SER A 17 -6.74 -9.12 13.85
N ALA A 18 -5.47 -8.73 13.88
CA ALA A 18 -4.70 -8.44 12.65
C ALA A 18 -4.59 -9.66 11.75
N LEU A 19 -4.24 -10.82 12.31
CA LEU A 19 -4.13 -12.08 11.58
C LEU A 19 -5.46 -12.49 10.94
N TYR A 20 -6.58 -12.32 11.64
CA TYR A 20 -7.90 -12.63 11.13
C TYR A 20 -8.24 -11.79 9.88
N HIS A 21 -8.03 -10.47 9.96
CA HIS A 21 -8.41 -9.55 8.87
C HIS A 21 -7.45 -9.58 7.68
N GLN A 22 -6.15 -9.77 7.93
CA GLN A 22 -5.11 -9.57 6.92
C GLN A 22 -4.40 -10.86 6.50
N GLN A 23 -4.63 -11.97 7.22
CA GLN A 23 -3.97 -13.27 7.03
C GLN A 23 -2.44 -13.26 7.27
N HIS A 24 -1.93 -12.14 7.76
CA HIS A 24 -0.59 -11.94 8.30
C HIS A 24 -0.67 -10.92 9.42
N VAL A 25 0.41 -10.79 10.18
CA VAL A 25 0.53 -9.80 11.26
C VAL A 25 1.95 -9.29 11.37
N SER A 26 2.11 -7.97 11.52
CA SER A 26 3.38 -7.31 11.76
C SER A 26 3.47 -6.71 13.17
N PRO A 27 4.68 -6.40 13.65
CA PRO A 27 4.88 -5.60 14.86
C PRO A 27 4.13 -4.25 14.86
N ILE A 28 3.99 -3.62 13.69
CA ILE A 28 3.26 -2.35 13.53
C ILE A 28 1.75 -2.58 13.80
N ASP A 29 1.17 -3.65 13.25
CA ASP A 29 -0.25 -3.97 13.48
C ASP A 29 -0.55 -4.19 14.96
N VAL A 30 0.35 -4.85 15.68
CA VAL A 30 0.22 -5.07 17.12
C VAL A 30 0.29 -3.74 17.87
N LEU A 31 1.24 -2.87 17.56
CA LEU A 31 1.36 -1.56 18.21
C LEU A 31 0.13 -0.67 17.94
N ILE A 32 -0.43 -0.73 16.74
CA ILE A 32 -1.68 -0.03 16.39
C ILE A 32 -2.87 -0.64 17.14
N GLY A 33 -3.03 -1.96 17.11
CA GLY A 33 -4.14 -2.65 17.79
C GLY A 33 -4.09 -2.52 19.31
N MET A 34 -2.89 -2.32 19.88
CA MET A 34 -2.72 -1.95 21.28
C MET A 34 -3.03 -0.48 21.56
N GLY A 35 -3.19 0.36 20.54
CA GLY A 35 -3.36 1.82 20.69
C GLY A 35 -2.09 2.53 21.16
N TRP A 36 -0.91 1.92 20.97
CA TRP A 36 0.37 2.53 21.32
C TRP A 36 0.98 3.29 20.15
N LEU A 37 0.51 3.07 18.93
CA LEU A 37 0.98 3.72 17.72
C LEU A 37 -0.22 4.13 16.87
N GLU A 38 -0.27 5.39 16.48
CA GLU A 38 -1.31 5.88 15.58
C GLU A 38 -0.92 5.67 14.12
N SER A 39 -1.91 5.40 13.25
CA SER A 39 -1.69 5.27 11.81
C SER A 39 -1.07 6.54 11.19
N SER A 40 -1.37 7.71 11.74
CA SER A 40 -0.77 9.00 11.36
C SER A 40 0.75 8.99 11.55
N LYS A 41 1.23 8.49 12.69
CA LYS A 41 2.66 8.37 13.02
C LYS A 41 3.38 7.36 12.14
N VAL A 42 2.71 6.31 11.70
CA VAL A 42 3.24 5.39 10.69
C VAL A 42 3.44 6.09 9.35
N GLN A 43 2.50 6.94 8.92
CA GLN A 43 2.68 7.74 7.71
C GLN A 43 3.83 8.75 7.86
N ASP A 44 3.91 9.45 9.00
CA ASP A 44 5.00 10.37 9.30
C ASP A 44 6.37 9.67 9.25
N TRP A 45 6.46 8.46 9.80
CA TRP A 45 7.66 7.63 9.74
C TRP A 45 8.00 7.18 8.31
N HIS A 46 7.02 6.71 7.53
CA HIS A 46 7.24 6.38 6.12
C HIS A 46 7.71 7.56 5.28
N GLN A 47 7.28 8.78 5.61
CA GLN A 47 7.71 10.02 4.97
C GLN A 47 9.04 10.55 5.52
N GLY A 48 9.63 9.90 6.52
CA GLY A 48 10.89 10.33 7.13
C GLY A 48 10.78 11.52 8.09
N ARG A 49 9.56 11.98 8.44
CA ARG A 49 9.34 13.03 9.47
C ARG A 49 9.75 12.55 10.85
N ILE A 50 9.57 11.25 11.11
CA ILE A 50 10.02 10.59 12.33
C ILE A 50 11.24 9.75 11.97
N SER A 51 12.36 9.99 12.68
CA SER A 51 13.64 9.32 12.39
C SER A 51 13.65 7.82 12.67
N CYS A 52 12.85 7.36 13.65
CA CYS A 52 12.59 5.94 13.87
C CYS A 52 11.20 5.66 14.47
N LEU A 53 10.62 4.50 14.17
CA LEU A 53 9.24 4.17 14.54
C LEU A 53 8.96 4.31 16.05
N GLU A 54 9.87 3.85 16.89
CA GLU A 54 9.74 3.90 18.36
C GLU A 54 9.51 5.31 18.91
N ARG A 55 9.97 6.37 18.22
CA ARG A 55 9.70 7.77 18.62
C ARG A 55 8.25 8.19 18.41
N GLY A 56 7.51 7.49 17.55
CA GLY A 56 6.08 7.70 17.34
C GLY A 56 5.19 6.89 18.29
N VAL A 57 5.78 6.02 19.11
CA VAL A 57 5.03 5.13 20.02
C VAL A 57 4.77 5.83 21.35
N GLN A 58 3.53 5.80 21.83
CA GLN A 58 3.05 6.46 23.05
C GLN A 58 3.27 5.61 24.31
N THR A 59 4.46 5.02 24.47
CA THR A 59 4.81 4.20 25.64
C THR A 59 6.32 4.12 25.87
N SER A 60 6.75 3.55 27.00
CA SER A 60 8.17 3.37 27.32
C SER A 60 8.81 2.23 26.53
N LEU A 61 10.08 2.36 26.14
CA LEU A 61 10.86 1.33 25.42
C LEU A 61 10.85 -0.05 26.10
N SER A 62 10.82 -0.09 27.44
CA SER A 62 10.76 -1.35 28.21
C SER A 62 9.44 -2.10 28.00
N LYS A 63 8.32 -1.38 27.93
CA LYS A 63 6.99 -1.94 27.61
C LYS A 63 6.94 -2.41 26.16
N ILE A 64 7.50 -1.64 25.23
CA ILE A 64 7.60 -2.04 23.81
C ILE A 64 8.40 -3.34 23.68
N SER A 65 9.59 -3.38 24.26
CA SER A 65 10.45 -4.57 24.22
C SER A 65 9.77 -5.80 24.80
N TYR A 66 9.04 -5.66 25.91
CA TYR A 66 8.27 -6.75 26.49
C TYR A 66 7.11 -7.19 25.60
N ALA A 67 6.33 -6.25 25.05
CA ALA A 67 5.25 -6.55 24.11
C ALA A 67 5.75 -7.29 22.86
N MET A 68 6.86 -6.84 22.28
CA MET A 68 7.47 -7.49 21.11
C MET A 68 7.99 -8.90 21.44
N LYS A 69 8.48 -9.13 22.68
CA LYS A 69 8.84 -10.47 23.16
C LYS A 69 7.61 -11.37 23.25
N CYS A 70 6.50 -10.89 23.83
CA CYS A 70 5.24 -11.62 23.90
C CYS A 70 4.71 -11.96 22.51
N PHE A 71 4.69 -10.99 21.60
CA PHE A 71 4.24 -11.16 20.21
C PHE A 71 5.02 -12.26 19.50
N ARG A 72 6.36 -12.23 19.54
CA ARG A 72 7.20 -13.26 18.92
C ARG A 72 7.04 -14.65 19.56
N SER A 73 6.76 -14.70 20.87
CA SER A 73 6.48 -15.99 21.55
C SER A 73 5.14 -16.56 21.08
N TRP A 74 4.10 -15.71 21.01
CA TRP A 74 2.79 -16.09 20.49
C TRP A 74 2.86 -16.57 19.04
N ALA A 75 3.56 -15.84 18.15
CA ALA A 75 3.68 -16.21 16.74
C ALA A 75 4.36 -17.57 16.54
N ARG A 76 5.40 -17.86 17.33
CA ARG A 76 6.06 -19.18 17.36
C ARG A 76 5.13 -20.28 17.85
N LYS A 77 4.39 -20.06 18.94
CA LYS A 77 3.41 -21.04 19.46
C LYS A 77 2.29 -21.34 18.47
N LYS A 78 1.87 -20.36 17.67
CA LYS A 78 0.88 -20.52 16.58
C LYS A 78 1.45 -21.15 15.31
N GLY A 79 2.76 -21.40 15.24
CA GLY A 79 3.41 -21.96 14.04
C GLY A 79 3.38 -21.03 12.82
N LEU A 80 3.33 -19.71 13.03
CA LEU A 80 3.31 -18.74 11.93
C LEU A 80 4.67 -18.69 11.21
N LYS A 81 4.64 -18.52 9.89
CA LYS A 81 5.86 -18.43 9.08
C LYS A 81 6.42 -17.00 9.09
N PRO A 82 7.68 -16.78 9.49
CA PRO A 82 8.30 -15.47 9.41
C PRO A 82 8.61 -15.10 7.96
N SER A 83 8.35 -13.85 7.60
CA SER A 83 8.71 -13.25 6.31
C SER A 83 9.28 -11.86 6.53
N LYS A 84 10.52 -11.65 6.08
CA LYS A 84 11.21 -10.37 6.24
C LYS A 84 10.69 -9.37 5.23
N THR A 85 10.50 -8.13 5.66
CA THR A 85 10.00 -7.04 4.81
C THR A 85 10.98 -5.89 4.83
N VAL A 86 11.33 -5.35 3.67
CA VAL A 86 12.17 -4.16 3.60
C VAL A 86 11.28 -2.92 3.61
N TYR A 87 11.39 -2.13 4.67
CA TYR A 87 10.66 -0.88 4.81
C TYR A 87 11.49 0.26 4.22
N LEU A 88 11.09 0.76 3.06
CA LEU A 88 11.74 1.88 2.41
C LEU A 88 10.99 3.19 2.70
N ALA A 89 11.76 4.26 2.88
CA ALA A 89 11.21 5.60 2.98
C ALA A 89 10.49 5.95 1.66
N ARG A 90 9.28 6.51 1.77
CA ARG A 90 8.50 7.00 0.64
C ARG A 90 8.90 8.44 0.31
N THR A 91 10.20 8.61 0.09
CA THR A 91 10.86 9.89 -0.17
C THR A 91 11.46 9.88 -1.56
N ARG A 92 11.55 11.03 -2.23
CA ARG A 92 12.11 11.13 -3.59
C ARG A 92 13.62 10.88 -3.69
N GLY A 93 14.32 10.86 -2.56
CA GLY A 93 15.76 10.62 -2.45
C GLY A 93 16.19 9.18 -2.74
N PRO A 94 17.47 8.83 -2.53
CA PRO A 94 17.92 7.44 -2.60
C PRO A 94 17.05 6.58 -1.68
N LYS A 95 16.71 5.37 -2.15
CA LYS A 95 15.94 4.40 -1.37
C LYS A 95 16.68 4.15 -0.06
N ARG A 96 16.16 4.70 1.04
CA ARG A 96 16.71 4.57 2.38
C ARG A 96 15.83 3.63 3.18
N GLU A 97 16.44 2.64 3.82
CA GLU A 97 15.74 1.79 4.78
C GLU A 97 15.28 2.62 5.98
N LEU A 98 14.02 2.41 6.35
CA LEU A 98 13.43 3.01 7.53
C LEU A 98 13.93 2.28 8.76
N ARG A 99 14.26 3.08 9.76
CA ARG A 99 14.73 2.61 11.05
C ARG A 99 13.56 2.46 12.01
N PHE A 100 13.49 1.37 12.75
CA PHE A 100 12.43 1.13 13.72
C PHE A 100 12.83 1.57 15.13
N SER A 101 14.04 1.22 15.56
CA SER A 101 14.44 1.35 16.97
C SER A 101 15.27 2.60 17.27
N VAL A 102 15.19 3.11 18.51
CA VAL A 102 16.06 4.19 19.01
C VAL A 102 17.51 3.73 19.17
N SER A 103 17.79 2.43 19.25
CA SER A 103 19.15 1.89 19.36
C SER A 103 19.84 1.60 18.02
N ASN A 104 19.07 1.42 16.94
CA ASN A 104 19.57 0.94 15.64
C ASN A 104 20.24 -0.44 15.71
N ASN A 105 19.87 -1.28 16.69
CA ASN A 105 20.46 -2.60 16.82
C ASN A 105 19.93 -3.51 15.70
N PRO A 106 20.78 -4.11 14.84
CA PRO A 106 20.34 -4.91 13.70
C PRO A 106 19.38 -6.05 14.06
N ALA A 107 19.56 -6.69 15.22
CA ALA A 107 18.67 -7.76 15.68
C ALA A 107 17.28 -7.24 16.06
N ILE A 108 17.18 -6.00 16.56
CA ILE A 108 15.90 -5.36 16.87
C ILE A 108 15.23 -4.90 15.57
N GLU A 109 15.98 -4.31 14.65
CA GLU A 109 15.48 -3.91 13.33
C GLU A 109 14.90 -5.11 12.57
N GLU A 110 15.61 -6.24 12.57
CA GLU A 110 15.13 -7.48 11.95
C GLU A 110 13.83 -7.99 12.59
N GLN A 111 13.73 -7.92 13.92
CA GLN A 111 12.51 -8.32 14.63
C GLN A 111 11.33 -7.43 14.28
N TYR A 112 11.54 -6.12 14.09
CA TYR A 112 10.49 -5.20 13.71
C TYR A 112 10.04 -5.38 12.26
N CYS A 113 10.95 -5.72 11.37
CA CYS A 113 10.66 -5.86 9.94
C CYS A 113 10.17 -7.27 9.56
N THR A 114 10.09 -8.20 10.52
CA THR A 114 9.56 -9.55 10.31
C THR A 114 8.04 -9.59 10.48
N HIS A 115 7.36 -9.99 9.40
CA HIS A 115 5.93 -10.27 9.39
C HIS A 115 5.69 -11.76 9.62
N TYR A 116 4.56 -12.12 10.22
CA TYR A 116 4.19 -13.52 10.45
C TYR A 116 2.95 -13.87 9.62
N ILE A 117 3.09 -14.85 8.73
CA ILE A 117 2.06 -15.27 7.77
C ILE A 117 1.35 -16.53 8.29
N SER A 118 0.03 -16.58 8.12
CA SER A 118 -0.79 -17.74 8.46
C SER A 118 -0.41 -18.97 7.61
N PRO A 119 -0.12 -20.13 8.24
CA PRO A 119 0.21 -21.36 7.52
C PRO A 119 -1.02 -22.02 6.88
N ILE A 120 -2.25 -21.58 7.24
CA ILE A 120 -3.52 -22.14 6.72
C ILE A 120 -3.72 -21.82 5.23
N LEU A 121 -3.05 -20.78 4.72
CA LEU A 121 -3.11 -20.42 3.31
C LEU A 121 -2.40 -21.46 2.44
N SER A 122 -2.87 -21.70 1.21
CA SER A 122 -2.10 -22.49 0.24
C SER A 122 -0.74 -21.84 -0.05
N GLU A 123 0.27 -22.63 -0.41
CA GLU A 123 1.63 -22.14 -0.66
C GLU A 123 1.65 -20.99 -1.67
N LYS A 124 0.90 -21.13 -2.77
CA LYS A 124 0.71 -20.07 -3.77
C LYS A 124 0.17 -18.77 -3.19
N LYS A 125 -0.77 -18.84 -2.24
CA LYS A 125 -1.33 -17.65 -1.59
C LYS A 125 -0.38 -17.07 -0.54
N GLN A 126 0.44 -17.91 0.11
CA GLN A 126 1.52 -17.45 1.00
C GLN A 126 2.57 -16.66 0.21
N GLU A 127 2.99 -17.17 -0.95
CA GLU A 127 3.98 -16.53 -1.82
C GLU A 127 3.48 -15.19 -2.36
N LEU A 128 2.25 -15.13 -2.87
CA LEU A 128 1.64 -13.87 -3.32
C LEU A 128 1.52 -12.84 -2.18
N LEU A 129 1.22 -13.28 -0.97
CA LEU A 129 1.15 -12.39 0.19
C LEU A 129 2.53 -11.89 0.58
N LYS A 130 3.54 -12.77 0.56
CA LYS A 130 4.94 -12.42 0.79
C LYS A 130 5.45 -11.39 -0.23
N GLU A 131 5.25 -11.62 -1.52
CA GLU A 131 5.60 -10.66 -2.57
C GLU A 131 4.91 -9.31 -2.36
N LYS A 132 3.62 -9.32 -1.98
CA LYS A 132 2.86 -8.10 -1.72
C LYS A 132 3.39 -7.33 -0.51
N ILE A 133 3.80 -8.03 0.53
CA ILE A 133 4.38 -7.46 1.75
C ILE A 133 5.77 -6.87 1.44
N GLU A 134 6.60 -7.59 0.68
CA GLU A 134 7.93 -7.14 0.26
C GLU A 134 7.87 -5.97 -0.72
N LYS A 135 6.83 -5.88 -1.54
CA LYS A 135 6.63 -4.75 -2.45
C LYS A 135 6.25 -3.48 -1.67
N SER A 136 7.06 -2.44 -1.82
CA SER A 136 6.75 -1.11 -1.27
C SER A 136 5.39 -0.61 -1.80
N PRO A 137 4.52 -0.03 -0.95
CA PRO A 137 3.22 0.47 -1.40
C PRO A 137 3.36 1.54 -2.47
N ASP A 138 2.41 1.56 -3.41
CA ASP A 138 2.47 2.49 -4.53
C ASP A 138 2.46 3.95 -4.03
N PRO A 139 3.30 4.83 -4.59
CA PRO A 139 3.23 6.27 -4.33
C PRO A 139 1.83 6.82 -4.63
N VAL A 140 1.44 7.86 -3.89
CA VAL A 140 0.13 8.53 -4.07
C VAL A 140 0.36 9.91 -4.68
N VAL A 141 -0.34 10.18 -5.78
CA VAL A 141 -0.37 11.46 -6.48
C VAL A 141 -1.74 12.10 -6.29
N PHE A 142 -1.76 13.39 -6.02
CA PHE A 142 -2.94 14.17 -5.70
C PHE A 142 -3.35 15.05 -6.88
N ILE A 143 -4.63 15.07 -7.21
CA ILE A 143 -5.24 16.13 -8.04
C ILE A 143 -5.54 17.32 -7.14
N ILE A 144 -4.87 18.44 -7.38
CA ILE A 144 -4.97 19.60 -6.48
C ILE A 144 -6.24 20.41 -6.74
N LEU A 145 -6.87 20.89 -5.67
CA LEU A 145 -8.07 21.72 -5.74
C LEU A 145 -7.78 23.22 -5.78
N ASN A 146 -6.57 23.61 -5.37
CA ASN A 146 -6.06 24.98 -5.33
C ASN A 146 -4.69 25.01 -6.00
N ASN A 147 -4.25 26.20 -6.42
CA ASN A 147 -2.90 26.38 -6.93
C ASN A 147 -1.86 26.02 -5.85
N SER A 148 -0.73 25.51 -6.29
CA SER A 148 0.41 25.15 -5.45
C SER A 148 1.71 25.47 -6.18
N GLU A 149 2.84 25.33 -5.50
CA GLU A 149 4.15 25.55 -6.09
C GLU A 149 5.04 24.34 -5.81
N CYS A 150 5.81 23.93 -6.81
CA CYS A 150 6.81 22.90 -6.62
C CYS A 150 7.92 23.41 -5.69
N SER A 151 8.13 22.74 -4.57
CA SER A 151 9.12 23.10 -3.56
C SER A 151 10.57 23.04 -4.09
N GLN A 152 10.84 22.32 -5.18
CA GLN A 152 12.16 22.22 -5.79
C GLN A 152 12.37 23.18 -6.97
N CYS A 153 11.59 23.04 -8.05
CA CYS A 153 11.79 23.85 -9.26
C CYS A 153 10.99 25.15 -9.28
N LYS A 154 10.18 25.42 -8.25
CA LYS A 154 9.34 26.62 -8.12
C LYS A 154 8.28 26.78 -9.20
N ALA A 155 8.05 25.73 -10.00
CA ALA A 155 6.98 25.72 -11.00
C ALA A 155 5.61 25.84 -10.33
N VAL A 156 4.77 26.72 -10.89
CA VAL A 156 3.38 26.89 -10.47
C VAL A 156 2.55 25.71 -10.96
N LEU A 157 1.86 25.05 -10.03
CA LEU A 157 0.92 23.97 -10.29
C LEU A 157 -0.48 24.53 -10.18
N THR A 158 -1.18 24.62 -11.29
CA THR A 158 -2.54 25.17 -11.33
C THR A 158 -3.56 24.15 -10.83
N LYS A 159 -4.71 24.64 -10.36
CA LYS A 159 -5.86 23.79 -10.01
C LYS A 159 -6.11 22.69 -11.05
N GLY A 160 -6.25 21.44 -10.59
CA GLY A 160 -6.43 20.26 -11.45
C GLY A 160 -5.13 19.57 -11.84
N SER A 161 -3.97 20.20 -11.61
CA SER A 161 -2.66 19.58 -11.83
C SER A 161 -2.42 18.40 -10.88
N PHE A 162 -1.53 17.51 -11.30
CA PHE A 162 -1.01 16.46 -10.45
C PHE A 162 0.12 16.96 -9.55
N LEU A 163 0.05 16.53 -8.29
CA LEU A 163 1.00 16.88 -7.25
C LEU A 163 1.43 15.63 -6.51
N TYR A 164 2.72 15.42 -6.37
CA TYR A 164 3.26 14.49 -5.39
C TYR A 164 3.54 15.24 -4.09
N LYS A 165 3.09 14.69 -2.97
CA LYS A 165 3.35 15.25 -1.65
C LYS A 165 4.28 14.33 -0.87
N GLU A 166 5.36 14.90 -0.35
CA GLU A 166 6.29 14.24 0.55
C GLU A 166 6.49 15.16 1.73
N VAL A 167 6.23 14.65 2.95
CA VAL A 167 6.23 15.47 4.15
C VAL A 167 5.29 16.68 3.93
N ASP A 168 5.75 17.89 4.18
CA ASP A 168 4.99 19.14 3.97
C ASP A 168 5.44 19.87 2.71
N GLN A 169 6.14 19.15 1.82
CA GLN A 169 6.62 19.67 0.55
C GLN A 169 5.78 19.14 -0.62
N ALA A 170 5.52 20.06 -1.55
CA ALA A 170 4.72 19.87 -2.73
C ALA A 170 5.64 19.75 -3.94
N PHE A 171 5.50 18.70 -4.76
CA PHE A 171 6.37 18.49 -5.91
C PHE A 171 5.57 18.23 -7.19
N CYS A 172 6.00 18.86 -8.29
CA CYS A 172 5.52 18.50 -9.62
C CYS A 172 5.94 17.07 -9.99
N LEU A 173 5.27 16.46 -10.96
CA LEU A 173 5.57 15.08 -11.36
C LEU A 173 7.01 14.89 -11.86
N ALA A 174 7.56 15.88 -12.56
CA ALA A 174 8.92 15.82 -13.09
C ALA A 174 9.96 15.79 -11.97
N CYS A 175 9.83 16.70 -10.99
CA CYS A 175 10.65 16.61 -9.80
C CYS A 175 10.42 15.27 -9.09
N ALA A 176 9.18 14.84 -8.92
CA ALA A 176 8.84 13.56 -8.30
C ALA A 176 9.29 12.30 -9.09
N LYS A 177 9.89 12.45 -10.28
CA LYS A 177 10.37 11.37 -11.16
C LYS A 177 9.25 10.38 -11.51
N VAL A 178 8.03 10.87 -11.69
CA VAL A 178 6.84 10.08 -12.06
C VAL A 178 6.09 10.69 -13.25
N ASP A 179 6.68 11.68 -13.91
CA ASP A 179 6.16 12.34 -15.11
C ASP A 179 6.19 11.46 -16.36
N HIS A 180 7.08 10.47 -16.40
CA HIS A 180 7.15 9.47 -17.47
C HIS A 180 5.99 8.46 -17.44
N LEU A 181 5.13 8.51 -16.43
CA LEU A 181 3.98 7.62 -16.31
C LEU A 181 2.74 8.23 -16.96
N ALA A 182 2.02 7.42 -17.73
CA ALA A 182 0.75 7.78 -18.35
C ALA A 182 -0.40 7.67 -17.34
N TYR A 183 -1.29 8.67 -17.36
CA TYR A 183 -2.50 8.66 -16.54
C TYR A 183 -3.60 7.81 -17.16
N LEU A 184 -4.01 6.76 -16.44
CA LEU A 184 -5.20 5.97 -16.71
C LEU A 184 -6.31 6.39 -15.70
N PRO A 185 -7.38 7.07 -16.15
CA PRO A 185 -8.51 7.39 -15.29
C PRO A 185 -9.22 6.11 -14.80
N SER A 186 -9.93 6.23 -13.69
CA SER A 186 -10.82 5.18 -13.19
C SER A 186 -11.90 4.87 -14.22
N GLY A 187 -12.17 3.59 -14.44
CA GLY A 187 -13.14 3.11 -15.40
C GLY A 187 -13.08 1.59 -15.44
N ASP A 188 -12.71 1.04 -16.59
CA ASP A 188 -12.59 -0.41 -16.77
C ASP A 188 -11.59 -1.05 -15.77
N ALA A 189 -12.12 -1.98 -14.97
CA ALA A 189 -11.37 -2.68 -13.94
C ALA A 189 -10.36 -3.69 -14.51
N LYS A 190 -10.65 -4.34 -15.65
CA LYS A 190 -9.71 -5.24 -16.35
C LYS A 190 -8.53 -4.43 -16.87
N LEU A 191 -8.80 -3.32 -17.56
CA LEU A 191 -7.76 -2.43 -18.11
C LEU A 191 -6.84 -1.91 -17.01
N THR A 192 -7.43 -1.38 -15.93
CA THR A 192 -6.68 -0.88 -14.77
C THR A 192 -5.81 -1.98 -14.15
N ARG A 193 -6.35 -3.20 -14.01
CA ARG A 193 -5.62 -4.32 -13.42
C ARG A 193 -4.45 -4.75 -14.29
N TRP A 194 -4.63 -4.89 -15.60
CA TRP A 194 -3.57 -5.33 -16.51
C TRP A 194 -2.50 -4.27 -16.70
N ALA A 195 -2.87 -3.00 -16.92
CA ALA A 195 -1.92 -1.92 -17.08
C ALA A 195 -1.03 -1.78 -15.82
N LYS A 196 -1.64 -1.87 -14.64
CA LYS A 196 -0.90 -1.84 -13.38
C LYS A 196 -0.02 -3.08 -13.19
N LYS A 197 -0.49 -4.28 -13.59
CA LYS A 197 0.28 -5.53 -13.48
C LYS A 197 1.50 -5.54 -14.39
N GLY A 198 1.39 -4.96 -15.59
CA GLY A 198 2.50 -4.85 -16.53
C GLY A 198 3.54 -3.81 -16.13
N SER A 199 3.16 -2.80 -15.35
CA SER A 199 4.04 -1.68 -15.00
C SER A 199 5.00 -2.04 -13.87
N THR A 200 6.29 -1.72 -14.05
CA THR A 200 7.27 -1.85 -12.95
C THR A 200 7.04 -0.78 -11.88
N THR A 201 6.76 0.45 -12.32
CA THR A 201 6.44 1.60 -11.48
C THR A 201 4.99 2.04 -11.71
N SER A 202 4.25 2.29 -10.62
CA SER A 202 2.90 2.83 -10.71
C SER A 202 2.62 3.77 -9.55
N ALA A 203 1.67 4.71 -9.71
CA ALA A 203 1.22 5.58 -8.63
C ALA A 203 -0.30 5.68 -8.60
N ILE A 204 -0.90 5.69 -7.41
CA ILE A 204 -2.35 5.86 -7.25
C ILE A 204 -2.69 7.34 -7.33
N VAL A 205 -3.66 7.71 -8.15
CA VAL A 205 -4.13 9.10 -8.26
C VAL A 205 -5.40 9.29 -7.47
N VAL A 206 -5.41 10.29 -6.58
CA VAL A 206 -6.55 10.62 -5.72
C VAL A 206 -6.92 12.09 -5.82
N LYS A 207 -8.19 12.41 -5.55
CA LYS A 207 -8.71 13.78 -5.48
C LYS A 207 -9.55 13.94 -4.23
N PHE A 208 -9.42 15.07 -3.56
CA PHE A 208 -10.26 15.37 -2.40
C PHE A 208 -11.68 15.70 -2.85
N SER A 209 -12.66 14.95 -2.35
CA SER A 209 -14.08 15.20 -2.54
C SER A 209 -14.58 16.09 -1.42
N ARG A 210 -14.89 17.35 -1.73
CA ARG A 210 -15.46 18.30 -0.75
C ARG A 210 -16.82 17.83 -0.24
N ALA A 211 -17.66 17.29 -1.14
CA ALA A 211 -18.99 16.80 -0.80
C ALA A 211 -18.95 15.62 0.20
N ARG A 212 -17.93 14.76 0.12
CA ARG A 212 -17.80 13.56 0.99
C ARG A 212 -16.72 13.68 2.06
N ASN A 213 -16.07 14.83 2.16
CA ASN A 213 -14.97 15.12 3.08
C ASN A 213 -13.88 14.03 3.14
N ARG A 214 -13.49 13.47 1.98
CA ARG A 214 -12.49 12.41 1.89
C ARG A 214 -11.78 12.40 0.54
N TYR A 215 -10.62 11.75 0.47
CA TYR A 215 -9.98 11.46 -0.81
C TYR A 215 -10.66 10.30 -1.52
N GLU A 216 -10.95 10.51 -2.80
CA GLU A 216 -11.50 9.50 -3.70
C GLU A 216 -10.45 9.15 -4.75
N ARG A 217 -10.29 7.86 -5.05
CA ARG A 217 -9.40 7.39 -6.13
C ARG A 217 -9.97 7.84 -7.47
N GLN A 218 -9.13 8.45 -8.30
CA GLN A 218 -9.50 8.95 -9.63
C GLN A 218 -8.87 8.15 -10.76
N GLY A 219 -7.81 7.39 -10.47
CA GLY A 219 -7.10 6.62 -11.48
C GLY A 219 -5.79 6.05 -10.98
N VAL A 220 -4.88 5.80 -11.92
CA VAL A 220 -3.53 5.31 -11.68
C VAL A 220 -2.59 5.89 -12.74
N LEU A 221 -1.36 6.19 -12.35
CA LEU A 221 -0.24 6.45 -13.26
C LEU A 221 0.49 5.12 -13.50
N VAL A 222 0.69 4.76 -14.76
CA VAL A 222 1.27 3.49 -15.22
C VAL A 222 2.24 3.74 -16.36
N GLU A 223 3.13 2.79 -16.63
CA GLU A 223 4.03 2.88 -17.78
C GLU A 223 3.24 2.85 -19.10
N GLU A 224 3.63 3.69 -20.06
CA GLU A 224 2.90 3.84 -21.31
C GLU A 224 2.83 2.53 -22.11
N GLU A 225 3.94 1.78 -22.17
CA GLU A 225 3.99 0.48 -22.83
C GLU A 225 3.04 -0.54 -22.19
N SER A 226 2.97 -0.54 -20.86
CA SER A 226 2.07 -1.42 -20.11
C SER A 226 0.61 -1.07 -20.33
N LEU A 227 0.30 0.23 -20.46
CA LEU A 227 -1.03 0.69 -20.82
C LEU A 227 -1.40 0.30 -22.26
N LYS A 228 -0.49 0.42 -23.22
CA LYS A 228 -0.71 0.01 -24.63
C LYS A 228 -1.02 -1.48 -24.73
N LYS A 229 -0.15 -2.33 -24.16
CA LYS A 229 -0.36 -3.79 -24.11
C LYS A 229 -1.68 -4.16 -23.45
N ALA A 230 -2.06 -3.46 -22.39
CA ALA A 230 -3.33 -3.70 -21.70
C ALA A 230 -4.55 -3.31 -22.55
N LYS A 231 -4.47 -2.23 -23.34
CA LYS A 231 -5.52 -1.83 -24.28
C LYS A 231 -5.65 -2.81 -25.44
N GLU A 232 -4.53 -3.23 -26.04
CA GLU A 232 -4.51 -4.23 -27.11
C GLU A 232 -5.17 -5.53 -26.65
N ARG A 233 -4.82 -6.00 -25.46
CA ARG A 233 -5.46 -7.17 -24.85
C ARG A 233 -6.96 -6.98 -24.61
N LEU A 234 -7.38 -5.79 -24.18
CA LEU A 234 -8.79 -5.50 -23.94
C LEU A 234 -9.60 -5.51 -25.24
N ASN A 235 -9.05 -4.90 -26.29
CA ASN A 235 -9.67 -4.89 -27.62
C ASN A 235 -9.79 -6.31 -28.19
N ALA A 236 -8.74 -7.13 -28.05
CA ALA A 236 -8.79 -8.52 -28.49
C ALA A 236 -9.87 -9.35 -27.77
N GLU A 237 -10.13 -9.09 -26.48
CA GLU A 237 -11.24 -9.74 -25.76
C GLU A 237 -12.62 -9.19 -26.15
N SER A 238 -12.73 -7.95 -26.65
CA SER A 238 -14.01 -7.40 -27.12
C SER A 238 -14.40 -7.84 -28.53
N ASP A 239 -13.41 -8.20 -29.36
CA ASP A 239 -13.64 -8.71 -30.72
C ASP A 239 -14.17 -10.16 -30.71
N ASP A 240 -13.95 -10.91 -29.61
CA ASP A 240 -14.49 -12.26 -29.41
C ASP A 240 -15.96 -12.28 -28.96
N ASP A 241 -16.55 -11.12 -28.62
CA ASP A 241 -17.90 -10.97 -28.07
C ASP A 241 -18.92 -10.39 -29.07
N GLU A 242 -18.61 -10.25 -30.37
CA GLU A 242 -19.60 -9.82 -31.38
C GLU A 242 -20.56 -10.99 -31.70
N PRO A 243 -21.85 -10.95 -31.28
CA PRO A 243 -22.80 -11.96 -31.69
C PRO A 243 -23.06 -11.75 -33.18
N ASN A 244 -22.91 -12.80 -33.98
CA ASN A 244 -23.28 -12.83 -35.39
C ASN A 244 -24.80 -12.65 -35.54
N TRP A 245 -25.27 -11.41 -35.46
CA TRP A 245 -26.68 -11.03 -35.63
C TRP A 245 -27.18 -11.17 -37.09
N HIS A 246 -26.35 -11.65 -38.01
CA HIS A 246 -26.66 -11.70 -39.43
C HIS A 246 -27.19 -13.05 -39.95
N GLU A 247 -27.16 -14.14 -39.17
CA GLU A 247 -27.61 -15.46 -39.66
C GLU A 247 -28.95 -15.97 -39.09
N GLU A 248 -29.49 -15.41 -38.00
CA GLU A 248 -30.71 -15.97 -37.36
C GLU A 248 -32.05 -15.29 -37.77
N PHE A 249 -32.04 -14.17 -38.50
CA PHE A 249 -33.29 -13.44 -38.83
C PHE A 249 -33.90 -13.72 -40.21
N MET A 250 -33.43 -14.75 -40.94
CA MET A 250 -33.88 -15.01 -42.31
C MET A 250 -34.67 -16.32 -42.52
N ASN A 251 -35.25 -16.91 -41.47
CA ASN A 251 -36.22 -17.99 -41.66
C ASN A 251 -37.59 -17.60 -41.08
N PRO A 252 -38.55 -17.13 -41.91
CA PRO A 252 -39.93 -17.04 -41.47
C PRO A 252 -40.46 -18.47 -41.36
N THR A 253 -40.69 -18.93 -40.13
CA THR A 253 -41.44 -20.16 -39.90
C THR A 253 -42.86 -19.98 -40.45
N PRO A 254 -43.36 -20.88 -41.32
CA PRO A 254 -44.74 -20.82 -41.76
C PRO A 254 -45.63 -21.15 -40.58
N TYR A 255 -46.59 -20.27 -40.29
CA TYR A 255 -47.71 -20.58 -39.41
C TYR A 255 -48.45 -21.81 -39.94
N TYR A 256 -48.46 -22.90 -39.17
CA TYR A 256 -49.59 -23.81 -38.98
C TYR A 256 -49.49 -24.47 -37.60
#